data_AF-A0A6A7LEY4-F1
#
_entry.id   AF-A0A6A7LEY4-F1
#
_cell.length_a   1.000
_cell.length_b   1.000
_cell.length_c   1.000
_cell.angle_alpha   90.00
_cell.angle_beta   90.00
_cell.angle_gamma   90.00
#
_symmetry.space_group_name_H-M   'P 1'
#
loop_
_entity.id
_entity.type
_entity.pdbx_description
1 polymer ?
#
loop_
_entity_poly.entity_id
_entity_poly.type
_entity_poly.pdbx_seq_one_letter_code
_entity_poly.pdbx_strand_id
1 'polypeptide(L)'
;MEKTVIKYIKGLPDNATAWEKRQHRRYGGRTRVCRQINYDIKHGVTNEQVLELLQAIKTDSSYLYLRNEVDCMDRLAEIEGLVIHTPQSVASPRFIIE
;
A
#
# COMPACT_ATOMS: atom_id res chain seq x y z
N MET A 1 -1.07 -0.78 7.94
CA MET A 1 -1.29 -0.84 6.48
C MET A 1 -1.74 0.48 5.85
N GLU A 2 -2.94 0.96 6.22
CA GLU A 2 -3.68 2.00 5.49
C GLU A 2 -2.91 3.29 5.23
N LYS A 3 -2.31 3.88 6.27
CA LYS A 3 -1.53 5.12 6.14
C LYS A 3 -0.40 5.02 5.11
N THR A 4 0.22 3.86 4.99
CA THR A 4 1.32 3.62 4.05
C THR A 4 0.80 3.48 2.62
N VAL A 5 -0.34 2.81 2.45
CA VAL A 5 -1.05 2.67 1.16
C VAL A 5 -1.51 4.04 0.67
N ILE A 6 -2.21 4.81 1.51
CA ILE A 6 -2.66 6.18 1.19
C ILE A 6 -1.48 7.08 0.79
N LYS A 7 -0.37 7.02 1.54
CA LYS A 7 0.83 7.83 1.25
C LYS A 7 1.42 7.50 -0.12
N TYR A 8 1.42 6.22 -0.50
CA TYR A 8 1.91 5.79 -1.81
C TYR A 8 1.01 6.25 -2.94
N ILE A 9 -0.30 6.04 -2.78
CA ILE A 9 -1.30 6.41 -3.78
C ILE A 9 -1.28 7.90 -4.04
N LYS A 10 -1.28 8.71 -2.96
CA LYS A 10 -1.12 10.18 -3.05
C LYS A 10 0.15 10.58 -3.79
N GLY A 11 1.25 9.87 -3.52
CA GLY A 11 2.60 10.18 -4.00
C GLY A 11 2.99 11.63 -3.78
N LEU A 12 3.57 12.23 -4.82
CA LEU A 12 4.22 13.53 -4.73
C LEU A 12 3.56 14.54 -5.67
N PRO A 13 3.17 15.73 -5.18
CA PRO A 13 2.60 16.76 -6.04
C PRO A 13 3.68 17.38 -6.96
N ASP A 14 3.26 17.90 -8.11
CA ASP A 14 4.16 18.48 -9.11
C ASP A 14 4.99 19.65 -8.57
N ASN A 15 4.39 20.43 -7.67
CA ASN A 15 5.03 21.57 -7.01
C ASN A 15 5.93 21.19 -5.81
N ALA A 16 6.19 19.90 -5.59
CA ALA A 16 6.96 19.46 -4.44
C ALA A 16 8.38 20.00 -4.41
N THR A 17 8.79 20.40 -3.21
CA THR A 17 10.15 20.85 -2.90
C THR A 17 11.17 19.71 -3.06
N ALA A 18 12.45 20.08 -3.20
CA ALA A 18 13.54 19.10 -3.28
C ALA A 18 13.59 18.18 -2.05
N TRP A 19 13.22 18.69 -0.87
CA TRP A 19 13.16 17.90 0.36
C TRP A 19 12.03 16.87 0.31
N GLU A 20 10.83 17.26 -0.13
CA GLU A 20 9.69 16.34 -0.27
C GLU A 20 9.97 15.26 -1.33
N LYS A 21 10.61 15.63 -2.45
CA LYS A 21 11.12 14.68 -3.45
C LYS A 21 12.07 13.65 -2.83
N ARG A 22 13.01 14.10 -2.00
CA ARG A 22 13.96 13.23 -1.28
C ARG A 22 13.24 12.31 -0.27
N GLN A 23 12.29 12.85 0.48
CA GLN A 23 11.50 12.09 1.44
C GLN A 23 10.63 11.04 0.76
N HIS A 24 10.01 11.38 -0.36
CA HIS A 24 9.21 10.45 -1.15
C HIS A 24 10.07 9.32 -1.71
N ARG A 25 11.25 9.63 -2.27
CA ARG A 25 12.19 8.59 -2.70
C ARG A 25 12.61 7.64 -1.56
N ARG A 26 12.80 8.17 -0.34
CA ARG A 26 13.24 7.37 0.81
C ARG A 26 12.12 6.57 1.48
N TYR A 27 10.90 7.10 1.52
CA TYR A 27 9.82 6.59 2.36
C TYR A 27 8.49 6.37 1.66
N GLY A 28 8.35 6.77 0.39
CA GLY A 28 7.11 6.69 -0.40
C GLY A 28 7.20 5.71 -1.56
N GLY A 29 8.24 4.87 -1.64
CA GLY A 29 8.39 3.92 -2.74
C GLY A 29 7.57 2.63 -2.58
N ARG A 30 7.32 1.96 -3.72
CA ARG A 30 6.58 0.69 -3.83
C ARG A 30 7.06 -0.37 -2.85
N THR A 31 8.37 -0.58 -2.76
CA THR A 31 8.99 -1.59 -1.89
C THR A 31 8.57 -1.45 -0.43
N ARG A 32 8.36 -0.22 0.05
CA ARG A 32 7.96 0.02 1.43
C ARG A 32 6.50 -0.40 1.66
N VAL A 33 5.63 -0.10 0.71
CA VAL A 33 4.22 -0.52 0.75
C VAL A 33 4.12 -2.03 0.71
N CYS A 34 4.84 -2.69 -0.22
CA CYS A 34 4.89 -4.15 -0.29
C CYS A 34 5.33 -4.77 1.04
N ARG A 35 6.42 -4.24 1.64
CA ARG A 35 6.91 -4.72 2.92
C ARG A 35 5.89 -4.54 4.04
N GLN A 36 5.20 -3.40 4.08
CA GLN A 36 4.18 -3.15 5.09
C GLN A 36 2.98 -4.09 4.93
N ILE A 37 2.47 -4.26 3.71
CA ILE A 37 1.36 -5.18 3.43
C ILE A 37 1.75 -6.61 3.82
N ASN A 38 2.93 -7.08 3.41
CA ASN A 38 3.42 -8.41 3.79
C ASN A 38 3.60 -8.58 5.29
N TYR A 39 4.08 -7.54 5.99
CA TYR A 39 4.22 -7.56 7.44
C TYR A 39 2.85 -7.68 8.10
N ASP A 40 1.90 -6.85 7.68
CA ASP A 40 0.54 -6.86 8.24
C ASP A 40 -0.16 -8.19 7.96
N ILE A 41 0.03 -8.78 6.77
CA ILE A 41 -0.46 -10.13 6.44
C ILE A 41 0.13 -11.20 7.37
N LYS A 42 1.45 -11.14 7.62
CA LYS A 42 2.11 -12.05 8.57
C LYS A 42 1.58 -11.92 9.99
N HIS A 43 1.04 -10.75 10.35
CA HIS A 43 0.51 -10.47 11.67
C HIS A 43 -1.03 -10.60 11.76
N GLY A 44 -1.67 -11.18 10.74
CA GLY A 44 -3.08 -11.56 10.78
C GLY A 44 -4.03 -10.71 9.94
N VAL A 45 -3.51 -9.77 9.14
CA VAL A 45 -4.34 -9.08 8.13
C VAL A 45 -4.59 -10.03 6.96
N THR A 46 -5.83 -10.11 6.48
CA THR A 46 -6.16 -10.95 5.33
C THR A 46 -5.96 -10.19 4.03
N ASN A 47 -5.72 -10.92 2.93
CA ASN A 47 -5.69 -10.32 1.60
C ASN A 47 -7.01 -9.62 1.24
N GLU A 48 -8.13 -10.15 1.75
CA GLU A 48 -9.47 -9.56 1.60
C GLU A 48 -9.53 -8.16 2.23
N GLN A 49 -9.03 -7.98 3.45
CA GLN A 49 -8.99 -6.66 4.11
C GLN A 49 -8.14 -5.65 3.34
N VAL A 50 -7.04 -6.11 2.72
CA VAL A 50 -6.22 -5.25 1.85
C VAL A 50 -7.02 -4.86 0.61
N LEU A 51 -7.75 -5.80 0.00
CA LEU A 51 -8.56 -5.55 -1.18
C LEU A 51 -9.76 -4.63 -0.89
N GLU A 52 -10.43 -4.81 0.26
CA GLU A 52 -11.50 -3.95 0.75
C GLU A 52 -11.02 -2.51 0.89
N LEU A 53 -9.82 -2.30 1.45
CA LEU A 53 -9.22 -0.96 1.53
C LEU A 53 -9.00 -0.36 0.12
N LEU A 54 -8.45 -1.13 -0.81
CA LEU A 54 -8.19 -0.65 -2.18
C LEU A 54 -9.50 -0.32 -2.89
N GLN A 55 -10.54 -1.13 -2.70
CA GLN A 55 -11.88 -0.88 -3.23
C GLN A 55 -12.55 0.35 -2.59
N ALA A 56 -12.37 0.56 -1.28
CA ALA A 56 -12.84 1.76 -0.60
C ALA A 56 -12.18 3.01 -1.20
N ILE A 57 -10.87 2.99 -1.47
CA ILE A 57 -10.18 4.13 -2.12
C ILE A 57 -10.74 4.41 -3.53
N LYS A 58 -11.14 3.37 -4.27
CA LYS A 58 -11.75 3.52 -5.60
C LYS A 58 -13.16 4.11 -5.55
N THR A 59 -13.95 3.81 -4.53
CA THR A 59 -15.40 4.03 -4.53
C THR A 59 -15.82 5.14 -3.57
N ASP A 60 -15.29 5.15 -2.35
CA ASP A 60 -15.72 6.04 -1.27
C ASP A 60 -15.30 7.49 -1.53
N SER A 61 -16.29 8.39 -1.42
CA SER A 61 -16.14 9.84 -1.49
C SER A 61 -15.08 10.41 -0.54
N SER A 62 -14.83 9.74 0.59
CA SER A 62 -13.81 10.12 1.58
C SER A 62 -12.40 10.18 0.96
N TYR A 63 -12.15 9.40 -0.09
CA TYR A 63 -10.87 9.34 -0.80
C TYR A 63 -10.90 10.07 -2.15
N LEU A 64 -11.91 10.90 -2.43
CA LEU A 64 -11.98 11.67 -3.68
C LEU A 64 -10.73 12.53 -3.90
N TYR A 65 -10.17 13.10 -2.83
CA TYR A 65 -8.95 13.89 -2.89
C TYR A 65 -7.72 13.09 -3.37
N LEU A 66 -7.69 11.77 -3.15
CA LEU A 66 -6.63 10.90 -3.66
C LEU A 66 -6.84 10.62 -5.16
N ARG A 67 -8.09 10.36 -5.55
CA ARG A 67 -8.47 10.03 -6.94
C ARG A 67 -8.27 11.18 -7.92
N ASN A 68 -8.17 12.42 -7.44
CA ASN A 68 -7.86 13.58 -8.26
C ASN A 68 -6.39 13.66 -8.69
N GLU A 69 -5.51 12.85 -8.11
CA GLU A 69 -4.10 12.78 -8.51
C GLU A 69 -3.95 11.92 -9.78
N VAL A 70 -3.15 12.40 -10.74
CA VAL A 70 -3.03 11.82 -12.10
C VAL A 70 -2.60 10.35 -12.07
N ASP A 71 -1.69 9.98 -11.17
CA ASP A 71 -1.13 8.63 -11.08
C ASP A 71 -1.85 7.73 -10.05
N CYS A 72 -2.93 8.22 -9.41
CA CYS A 72 -3.58 7.50 -8.32
C CYS A 72 -4.02 6.10 -8.74
N MET A 73 -4.70 6.00 -9.88
CA MET A 73 -5.25 4.74 -10.38
C MET A 73 -4.16 3.75 -10.80
N ASP A 74 -3.07 4.24 -11.40
CA ASP A 74 -1.93 3.40 -11.81
C ASP A 74 -1.23 2.80 -10.58
N ARG A 75 -0.94 3.63 -9.57
CA ARG A 75 -0.34 3.17 -8.30
C ARG A 75 -1.24 2.19 -7.56
N LEU A 76 -2.55 2.37 -7.66
CA LEU A 76 -3.52 1.50 -7.02
C LEU A 76 -3.58 0.13 -7.73
N ALA A 77 -3.58 0.11 -9.07
CA ALA A 77 -3.48 -1.12 -9.86
C ALA A 77 -2.18 -1.89 -9.58
N GLU A 78 -1.06 -1.20 -9.38
CA GLU A 78 0.20 -1.85 -8.98
C GLU A 78 0.10 -2.58 -7.63
N ILE A 79 -0.60 -2.00 -6.64
CA ILE A 79 -0.79 -2.64 -5.34
C ILE A 79 -1.75 -3.83 -5.47
N GLU A 80 -2.84 -3.69 -6.24
CA GLU A 80 -3.78 -4.80 -6.48
C GLU A 80 -3.09 -6.00 -7.13
N GLY A 81 -2.28 -5.77 -8.16
CA GLY A 81 -1.51 -6.83 -8.81
C GLY A 81 -0.57 -7.55 -7.85
N LEU A 82 0.02 -6.84 -6.87
CA LEU A 82 0.87 -7.47 -5.87
C LEU A 82 0.10 -8.44 -4.97
N VAL A 83 -1.09 -8.05 -4.50
CA VAL A 83 -1.91 -8.87 -3.59
C VAL A 83 -2.46 -10.11 -4.31
N ILE A 84 -2.88 -9.96 -5.56
CA ILE A 84 -3.41 -11.05 -6.39
C ILE A 84 -2.32 -12.05 -6.77
N HIS A 85 -1.10 -11.58 -7.05
CA HIS A 85 0.01 -12.44 -7.51
C HIS A 85 0.89 -12.98 -6.39
N THR A 86 0.71 -12.59 -5.13
CA THR A 86 1.39 -13.26 -4.01
C THR A 86 0.84 -14.68 -3.86
N PRO A 87 1.60 -15.74 -4.20
CA PRO A 87 1.21 -17.08 -3.75
C PRO A 87 1.16 -17.01 -2.22
N GLN A 88 0.10 -17.57 -1.66
CA GLN A 88 -0.05 -17.82 -0.23
C GLN A 88 1.19 -18.61 0.24
N SER A 89 2.24 -17.90 0.63
CA SER A 89 3.42 -18.51 1.23
C SER A 89 2.99 -18.95 2.62
N VAL A 90 2.60 -20.21 2.67
CA VAL A 90 2.30 -21.05 3.81
C VAL A 90 2.84 -20.52 5.14
N ALA A 91 1.94 -20.49 6.12
CA ALA A 91 2.24 -20.34 7.53
C ALA A 91 3.54 -21.09 7.89
N SER A 92 4.49 -20.37 8.48
CA SER A 92 5.63 -20.99 9.15
C SER A 92 5.31 -21.03 10.65
N PRO A 93 4.90 -22.17 11.22
CA PRO A 93 4.81 -22.34 12.65
C PRO A 93 6.22 -22.62 13.18
N ARG A 94 6.81 -21.66 13.90
CA ARG A 94 7.93 -21.80 14.86
C ARG A 94 8.26 -20.37 15.31
N PHE A 95 8.13 -20.01 16.59
CA PHE A 95 8.73 -20.66 17.75
C PHE A 95 7.81 -20.60 18.97
N ILE A 96 7.46 -21.77 19.51
CA ILE A 96 7.30 -21.95 20.97
C ILE A 96 8.64 -22.52 21.41
N ILE A 97 9.33 -21.82 22.32
CA ILE A 97 10.47 -22.36 23.07
C ILE A 97 9.90 -22.66 24.44
N GLU A 98 9.87 -23.95 24.79
CA GLU A 98 9.73 -24.44 26.18
C GLU A 98 11.04 -24.25 26.93
#